data_AF-A0A089ZQH0-F1
#
_entry.id   AF-A0A089ZQH0-F1
#
_cell.length_a   1.000
_cell.length_b   1.000
_cell.length_c   1.000
_cell.angle_alpha   90.00
_cell.angle_beta   90.00
_cell.angle_gamma   90.00
#
_symmetry.space_group_name_H-M   'P 1'
#
loop_
_entity.id
_entity.type
_entity.pdbx_description
1 polymer ?
#
loop_
_entity_poly.entity_id
_entity_poly.type
_entity_poly.pdbx_seq_one_letter_code
_entity_poly.pdbx_strand_id
1 'polypeptide(L)'
;MATFDLDSPAGPQPAHLDLITQRIPAWLTHASADDRAAYHQALKRNQAAAAKVAALIRRFKAPGVFAESVLSAAIQARFNLDIDVSSAQWVQFQRTYQLDRRVTSVRRRTLLEAAMNNFAADEPFDGDTLLLPADALQLVVAENFGWRYAPAKVLAIAPARFAELCRSLDLGQAYQAHFNTVFKPQDGSKAWVRESLESNIREELTVQAHRAMLRGDIAADERQVLLDLVAEPEVATKWNGQPVVISSLQALAPGSRTVTPCRACASFKPALRPMLLASFTCQVSPIPRSRPTPVSLSSPTTCASDCGAWGMRTILGGSSPRPTDRRSCNA
;
A
#
# COMPACT_ATOMS: atom_id res chain seq x y z
N MET A 1 -20.24 4.63 -39.49
CA MET A 1 -21.27 4.32 -38.48
C MET A 1 -21.89 2.99 -38.90
N ALA A 2 -21.61 1.91 -38.16
CA ALA A 2 -22.27 0.64 -38.38
C ALA A 2 -23.36 0.52 -37.32
N THR A 3 -24.59 0.85 -37.71
CA THR A 3 -25.80 0.47 -36.99
C THR A 3 -25.88 -1.05 -36.98
N PHE A 4 -25.87 -1.66 -35.80
CA PHE A 4 -26.29 -3.05 -35.63
C PHE A 4 -27.81 -3.06 -35.69
N ASP A 5 -28.35 -3.06 -36.91
CA ASP A 5 -29.76 -3.34 -37.15
C ASP A 5 -30.00 -4.82 -36.86
N LEU A 6 -30.86 -5.10 -35.87
CA LEU A 6 -31.27 -6.43 -35.46
C LEU A 6 -32.58 -6.86 -36.13
N ASP A 7 -32.86 -6.37 -37.34
CA ASP A 7 -34.04 -6.79 -38.10
C ASP A 7 -33.67 -7.36 -39.49
N SER A 8 -33.94 -8.67 -39.64
CA SER A 8 -34.17 -9.47 -40.88
C SER A 8 -32.97 -10.21 -41.53
N PRO A 9 -33.19 -11.34 -42.26
CA PRO A 9 -33.97 -12.55 -41.95
C PRO A 9 -33.12 -13.86 -41.93
N ALA A 10 -33.62 -14.86 -41.21
CA ALA A 10 -33.35 -16.31 -41.26
C ALA A 10 -32.17 -16.84 -42.11
N GLY A 11 -30.96 -16.81 -41.56
CA GLY A 11 -29.86 -17.73 -41.91
C GLY A 11 -29.37 -18.45 -40.65
N PRO A 12 -28.73 -19.64 -40.73
CA PRO A 12 -28.20 -20.30 -39.54
C PRO A 12 -27.14 -19.39 -38.92
N GLN A 13 -27.44 -18.86 -37.73
CA GLN A 13 -26.49 -18.06 -36.96
C GLN A 13 -25.26 -18.93 -36.69
N PRO A 14 -24.03 -18.45 -36.94
CA PRO A 14 -22.83 -19.24 -36.70
C PRO A 14 -22.71 -19.58 -35.20
N ALA A 15 -22.34 -20.83 -34.88
CA ALA A 15 -22.37 -21.40 -33.53
C ALA A 15 -21.64 -20.57 -32.43
N HIS A 16 -20.68 -19.72 -32.82
CA HIS A 16 -20.02 -18.82 -31.86
C HIS A 16 -20.93 -17.68 -31.39
N LEU A 17 -21.89 -17.21 -32.20
CA LEU A 17 -22.87 -16.20 -31.80
C LEU A 17 -23.87 -16.75 -30.78
N ASP A 18 -24.26 -18.02 -30.88
CA ASP A 18 -25.11 -18.68 -29.89
C ASP A 18 -24.41 -18.76 -28.52
N LEU A 19 -23.13 -19.13 -28.51
CA LEU A 19 -22.32 -19.16 -27.29
C LEU A 19 -22.14 -17.77 -26.68
N ILE A 20 -21.93 -16.75 -27.50
CA ILE A 20 -21.84 -15.35 -27.05
C ILE A 20 -23.17 -14.92 -26.44
N THR A 21 -24.29 -15.17 -27.13
CA THR A 21 -25.64 -14.81 -26.68
C THR A 21 -25.98 -15.45 -25.34
N GLN A 22 -25.63 -16.72 -25.13
CA GLN A 22 -25.82 -17.42 -23.84
C GLN A 22 -25.00 -16.82 -22.68
N ARG A 23 -23.93 -16.09 -22.97
CA ARG A 23 -23.03 -15.50 -21.97
C ARG A 23 -23.32 -14.02 -21.70
N ILE A 24 -24.16 -13.37 -22.49
CA ILE A 24 -24.55 -11.98 -22.25
C ILE A 24 -25.52 -11.93 -21.06
N PRO A 25 -25.26 -11.08 -20.05
CA PRO A 25 -26.18 -10.93 -18.93
C PRO A 25 -27.56 -10.43 -19.36
N ALA A 26 -28.61 -10.98 -18.75
CA ALA A 26 -29.99 -10.63 -19.06
C ALA A 26 -30.30 -9.13 -18.90
N TRP A 27 -29.67 -8.44 -17.95
CA TRP A 27 -29.83 -7.00 -17.76
C TRP A 27 -29.33 -6.17 -18.96
N LEU A 28 -28.37 -6.70 -19.73
CA LEU A 28 -27.85 -6.02 -20.92
C LEU A 28 -28.68 -6.37 -22.15
N THR A 29 -29.28 -7.56 -22.24
CA THR A 29 -30.16 -7.93 -23.35
C THR A 29 -31.51 -7.21 -23.29
N HIS A 30 -32.05 -7.00 -22.08
CA HIS A 30 -33.33 -6.30 -21.87
C HIS A 30 -33.21 -4.77 -21.92
N ALA A 31 -32.00 -4.22 -21.93
CA ALA A 31 -31.76 -2.78 -22.02
C ALA A 31 -32.18 -2.23 -23.39
N SER A 32 -32.64 -0.97 -23.42
CA SER A 32 -32.96 -0.26 -24.65
C SER A 32 -31.72 -0.12 -25.55
N ALA A 33 -31.92 0.07 -26.86
CA ALA A 33 -30.80 0.27 -27.79
C ALA A 33 -29.95 1.49 -27.38
N ASP A 34 -30.59 2.58 -26.95
CA ASP A 34 -29.94 3.80 -26.52
C ASP A 34 -29.13 3.61 -25.23
N ASP A 35 -29.67 2.90 -24.23
CA ASP A 35 -28.95 2.64 -22.98
C ASP A 35 -27.75 1.73 -23.21
N ARG A 36 -27.87 0.75 -24.10
CA ARG A 36 -26.75 -0.11 -24.51
C ARG A 36 -25.66 0.70 -25.22
N ALA A 37 -26.04 1.62 -26.10
CA ALA A 37 -25.11 2.50 -26.79
C ALA A 37 -24.38 3.42 -25.80
N ALA A 38 -25.10 4.03 -24.86
CA ALA A 38 -24.52 4.88 -23.82
C ALA A 38 -23.56 4.11 -22.90
N TYR A 39 -23.95 2.91 -22.45
CA TYR A 39 -23.09 2.05 -21.63
C TYR A 39 -21.82 1.62 -22.37
N HIS A 40 -21.96 1.25 -23.65
CA HIS A 40 -20.82 0.89 -24.49
C HIS A 40 -19.85 2.06 -24.69
N GLN A 41 -20.37 3.27 -24.91
CA GLN A 41 -19.54 4.47 -25.02
C GLN A 41 -18.81 4.79 -23.72
N ALA A 42 -19.48 4.66 -22.57
CA ALA A 42 -18.84 4.79 -21.25
C ALA A 42 -17.71 3.77 -21.07
N LEU A 43 -17.93 2.50 -21.43
CA LEU A 43 -16.91 1.46 -21.33
C LEU A 43 -15.67 1.76 -22.18
N LYS A 44 -15.86 2.26 -23.41
CA LYS A 44 -14.72 2.68 -24.27
C LYS A 44 -13.91 3.80 -23.64
N ARG A 45 -14.57 4.82 -23.08
CA ARG A 45 -13.89 5.93 -22.41
C ARG A 45 -13.12 5.46 -21.18
N ASN A 46 -13.73 4.60 -20.36
CA ASN A 46 -13.06 3.99 -19.21
C ASN A 46 -11.83 3.17 -19.62
N GLN A 47 -11.93 2.34 -20.66
CA GLN A 47 -10.77 1.58 -21.17
C GLN A 47 -9.63 2.50 -21.63
N ALA A 48 -9.95 3.60 -22.32
CA ALA A 48 -8.95 4.57 -22.74
C ALA A 48 -8.30 5.30 -21.55
N ALA A 49 -9.07 5.66 -20.53
CA ALA A 49 -8.55 6.27 -19.30
C ALA A 49 -7.69 5.28 -18.49
N ALA A 50 -8.15 4.03 -18.33
CA ALA A 50 -7.43 2.96 -17.67
C ALA A 50 -6.09 2.64 -18.37
N ALA A 51 -6.03 2.73 -19.70
CA ALA A 51 -4.78 2.56 -20.44
C ALA A 51 -3.72 3.62 -20.07
N LYS A 52 -4.13 4.88 -19.80
CA LYS A 52 -3.23 5.94 -19.35
C LYS A 52 -2.67 5.63 -17.96
N VAL A 53 -3.53 5.22 -17.03
CA VAL A 53 -3.09 4.81 -15.68
C VAL A 53 -2.22 3.56 -15.72
N ALA A 54 -2.52 2.59 -16.60
CA ALA A 54 -1.68 1.41 -16.78
C ALA A 54 -0.28 1.77 -17.32
N ALA A 55 -0.14 2.83 -18.12
CA ALA A 55 1.17 3.34 -18.53
C ALA A 55 1.95 3.96 -17.36
N LEU A 56 1.25 4.64 -16.43
CA LEU A 56 1.85 5.14 -15.18
C LEU A 56 2.31 4.00 -14.27
N ILE A 57 1.43 3.03 -14.00
CA ILE A 57 1.72 1.90 -13.12
C ILE A 57 2.89 1.06 -13.66
N ARG A 58 3.04 0.92 -14.97
CA ARG A 58 4.19 0.21 -15.58
C ARG A 58 5.55 0.83 -15.23
N ARG A 59 5.60 2.13 -14.91
CA ARG A 59 6.82 2.82 -14.47
C ARG A 59 7.08 2.65 -12.97
N PHE A 60 6.07 2.25 -12.22
CA PHE A 60 6.16 2.03 -10.78
C PHE A 60 6.76 0.65 -10.50
N LYS A 61 7.74 0.61 -9.60
CA LYS A 61 8.41 -0.63 -9.21
C LYS A 61 7.77 -1.13 -7.94
N ALA A 62 7.52 -2.42 -7.85
CA ALA A 62 7.11 -3.04 -6.59
C ALA A 62 8.20 -2.81 -5.52
N PRO A 63 7.84 -2.67 -4.23
CA PRO A 63 8.81 -2.37 -3.17
C PRO A 63 9.97 -3.34 -3.12
N GLY A 64 9.70 -4.65 -3.25
CA GLY A 64 10.73 -5.70 -3.22
C GLY A 64 11.73 -5.56 -4.38
N VAL A 65 11.24 -5.43 -5.62
CA VAL A 65 12.09 -5.28 -6.82
C VAL A 65 12.92 -3.99 -6.76
N PHE A 66 12.34 -2.90 -6.24
CA PHE A 66 13.08 -1.67 -6.02
C PHE A 66 14.19 -1.87 -4.99
N ALA A 67 13.84 -2.36 -3.80
CA ALA A 67 14.78 -2.56 -2.70
C ALA A 67 15.90 -3.53 -3.06
N GLU A 68 15.60 -4.61 -3.78
CA GLU A 68 16.57 -5.58 -4.29
C GLU A 68 17.60 -4.90 -5.20
N SER A 69 17.16 -4.12 -6.18
CA SER A 69 18.05 -3.45 -7.12
C SER A 69 18.98 -2.44 -6.43
N VAL A 70 18.45 -1.68 -5.47
CA VAL A 70 19.22 -0.66 -4.75
C VAL A 70 20.18 -1.32 -3.75
N LEU A 71 19.72 -2.33 -3.00
CA LEU A 71 20.53 -3.03 -2.01
C LEU A 71 21.68 -3.80 -2.67
N SER A 72 21.42 -4.51 -3.76
CA SER A 72 22.46 -5.27 -4.48
C SER A 72 23.56 -4.34 -5.01
N ALA A 73 23.17 -3.21 -5.62
CA ALA A 73 24.13 -2.20 -6.06
C ALA A 73 24.96 -1.62 -4.90
N ALA A 74 24.34 -1.38 -3.75
CA ALA A 74 25.01 -0.84 -2.57
C ALA A 74 25.98 -1.85 -1.92
N ILE A 75 25.62 -3.14 -1.90
CA ILE A 75 26.49 -4.22 -1.45
C ILE A 75 27.70 -4.37 -2.38
N GLN A 76 27.46 -4.39 -3.70
CA GLN A 76 28.54 -4.45 -4.68
C GLN A 76 29.50 -3.27 -4.50
N ALA A 77 29.00 -2.04 -4.34
CA ALA A 77 29.82 -0.86 -4.19
C ALA A 77 30.65 -0.85 -2.89
N ARG A 78 30.07 -1.31 -1.77
CA ARG A 78 30.73 -1.23 -0.44
C ARG A 78 31.60 -2.43 -0.11
N PHE A 79 31.19 -3.62 -0.54
CA PHE A 79 31.82 -4.88 -0.16
C PHE A 79 32.45 -5.62 -1.35
N ASN A 80 32.24 -5.16 -2.58
CA ASN A 80 32.72 -5.81 -3.81
C ASN A 80 32.24 -7.28 -3.92
N LEU A 81 30.98 -7.51 -3.54
CA LEU A 81 30.33 -8.81 -3.56
C LEU A 81 29.07 -8.77 -4.40
N ASP A 82 28.98 -9.66 -5.37
CA ASP A 82 27.78 -9.88 -6.17
C ASP A 82 26.96 -10.99 -5.51
N ILE A 83 25.91 -10.58 -4.79
CA ILE A 83 25.08 -11.47 -3.98
C ILE A 83 23.63 -11.25 -4.38
N ASP A 84 22.94 -12.35 -4.66
CA ASP A 84 21.49 -12.34 -4.75
C ASP A 84 20.88 -12.18 -3.34
N VAL A 85 20.48 -10.94 -3.03
CA VAL A 85 19.90 -10.57 -1.72
C VAL A 85 18.53 -11.18 -1.46
N SER A 86 17.85 -11.66 -2.51
CA SER A 86 16.56 -12.33 -2.40
C SER A 86 16.69 -13.77 -1.92
N SER A 87 17.83 -14.42 -2.17
CA SER A 87 18.11 -15.79 -1.74
C SER A 87 19.10 -15.88 -0.58
N ALA A 88 20.09 -14.98 -0.49
CA ALA A 88 21.02 -14.93 0.63
C ALA A 88 20.27 -14.68 1.95
N GLN A 89 20.76 -15.31 3.02
CA GLN A 89 20.06 -15.46 4.29
C GLN A 89 20.78 -14.70 5.40
N TRP A 90 19.99 -13.96 6.19
CA TRP A 90 20.33 -13.52 7.53
C TRP A 90 19.92 -14.60 8.52
N VAL A 91 20.89 -15.23 9.17
CA VAL A 91 20.67 -16.38 10.06
C VAL A 91 21.12 -16.03 11.48
N GLN A 92 20.16 -16.05 12.41
CA GLN A 92 20.42 -15.93 13.84
C GLN A 92 20.30 -17.30 14.51
N PHE A 93 21.39 -17.79 15.08
CA PHE A 93 21.45 -19.05 15.81
C PHE A 93 20.94 -18.83 17.24
N GLN A 94 19.88 -19.55 17.62
CA GLN A 94 19.35 -19.49 18.97
C GLN A 94 19.97 -20.62 19.78
N ARG A 95 21.01 -20.31 20.55
CA ARG A 95 21.65 -21.28 21.44
C ARG A 95 20.87 -21.37 22.75
N THR A 96 20.26 -22.52 23.01
CA THR A 96 19.82 -22.85 24.36
C THR A 96 21.02 -23.47 25.08
N TYR A 97 21.56 -22.76 26.08
CA TYR A 97 22.65 -23.26 26.93
C TYR A 97 22.13 -24.34 27.88
N GLN A 98 21.75 -25.49 27.33
CA GLN A 98 21.74 -26.74 28.07
C GLN A 98 22.94 -27.59 27.62
N LEU A 99 23.29 -28.57 28.45
CA LEU A 99 24.57 -29.27 28.59
C LEU A 99 25.26 -29.71 27.26
N ASP A 100 24.53 -29.81 26.16
CA ASP A 100 24.99 -30.36 24.88
C ASP A 100 25.49 -29.34 23.83
N ARG A 101 25.45 -28.02 24.07
CA ARG A 101 25.92 -26.97 23.11
C ARG A 101 25.36 -27.07 21.67
N ARG A 102 24.28 -27.84 21.44
CA ARG A 102 23.68 -28.06 20.11
C ARG A 102 22.79 -26.89 19.72
N VAL A 103 22.89 -26.44 18.46
CA VAL A 103 21.97 -25.43 17.92
C VAL A 103 20.77 -26.12 17.30
N THR A 104 19.65 -26.08 18.01
CA THR A 104 18.40 -26.73 17.60
C THR A 104 17.41 -25.74 16.98
N SER A 105 17.57 -24.44 17.19
CA SER A 105 16.71 -23.40 16.64
C SER A 105 17.52 -22.31 15.93
N VAL A 106 17.03 -21.90 14.76
CA VAL A 106 17.56 -20.78 13.97
C VAL A 106 16.42 -19.90 13.49
N ARG A 107 16.63 -18.59 13.50
CA ARG A 107 15.75 -17.64 12.81
C ARG A 107 16.42 -17.27 11.50
N ARG A 108 15.70 -17.46 10.40
CA ARG A 108 16.16 -17.14 9.05
C ARG A 108 15.20 -16.17 8.38
N ARG A 109 15.76 -15.25 7.60
CA ARG A 109 15.06 -14.35 6.68
C ARG A 109 16.03 -14.00 5.56
N THR A 110 15.53 -13.60 4.40
CA THR A 110 16.42 -13.17 3.32
C THR A 110 17.13 -11.86 3.70
N LEU A 111 18.25 -11.54 3.05
CA LEU A 111 18.92 -10.25 3.27
C LEU A 111 18.02 -9.10 2.85
N LEU A 112 17.24 -9.28 1.78
CA LEU A 112 16.24 -8.32 1.34
C LEU A 112 15.17 -8.08 2.41
N GLU A 113 14.60 -9.15 2.98
CA GLU A 113 13.62 -9.05 4.08
C GLU A 113 14.22 -8.39 5.32
N ALA A 114 15.47 -8.72 5.65
CA ALA A 114 16.17 -8.10 6.78
C ALA A 114 16.34 -6.59 6.55
N ALA A 115 16.76 -6.17 5.35
CA ALA A 115 16.91 -4.77 5.00
C ALA A 115 15.58 -4.00 4.99
N MET A 116 14.51 -4.61 4.44
CA MET A 116 13.18 -3.98 4.36
C MET A 116 12.49 -3.84 5.71
N ASN A 117 12.83 -4.68 6.71
CA ASN A 117 12.31 -4.55 8.07
C ASN A 117 13.01 -3.46 8.89
N ASN A 118 14.04 -2.81 8.33
CA ASN A 118 14.96 -1.90 9.02
C ASN A 118 15.71 -2.56 10.20
N PHE A 119 16.81 -1.92 10.60
CA PHE A 119 17.58 -2.31 11.78
C PHE A 119 17.50 -1.18 12.82
N ALA A 120 17.31 -1.54 14.09
CA ALA A 120 17.29 -0.54 15.16
C ALA A 120 18.68 0.08 15.37
N ALA A 121 18.73 1.28 15.95
CA ALA A 121 20.00 1.99 16.17
C ALA A 121 20.93 1.21 17.13
N ASP A 122 20.31 0.58 18.12
CA ASP A 122 20.86 -0.17 19.23
C ASP A 122 20.65 -1.69 19.07
N GLU A 123 20.37 -2.18 17.85
CA GLU A 123 20.16 -3.60 17.63
C GLU A 123 21.42 -4.40 17.98
N PRO A 124 21.34 -5.35 18.93
CA PRO A 124 22.49 -6.15 19.30
C PRO A 124 22.79 -7.16 18.20
N PHE A 125 24.01 -7.11 17.66
CA PHE A 125 24.54 -8.14 16.79
C PHE A 125 25.41 -9.05 17.65
N ASP A 126 24.81 -10.10 18.19
CA ASP A 126 25.54 -11.17 18.87
C ASP A 126 26.45 -11.92 17.88
N GLY A 127 27.48 -12.60 18.41
CA GLY A 127 28.36 -13.46 17.60
C GLY A 127 27.66 -14.69 17.00
N ASP A 128 26.36 -14.83 17.25
CA ASP A 128 25.50 -15.91 16.79
C ASP A 128 24.64 -15.52 15.58
N THR A 129 24.92 -14.37 14.95
CA THR A 129 24.30 -13.98 13.69
C THR A 129 25.30 -14.06 12.53
N LEU A 130 24.93 -14.74 11.44
CA LEU A 130 25.75 -14.88 10.24
C LEU A 130 24.95 -14.61 8.97
N LEU A 131 25.65 -14.14 7.93
CA LEU A 131 25.12 -13.98 6.58
C LEU A 131 25.60 -15.15 5.73
N LEU A 132 24.65 -15.91 5.17
CA LEU A 132 24.90 -17.17 4.50
C LEU A 132 24.22 -17.20 3.12
N PRO A 133 24.82 -17.82 2.09
CA PRO A 133 24.12 -18.21 0.88
C PRO A 133 22.95 -19.16 1.19
N ALA A 134 21.95 -19.23 0.30
CA ALA A 134 20.73 -20.02 0.51
C ALA A 134 21.00 -21.53 0.80
N ASP A 135 22.06 -22.09 0.22
CA ASP A 135 22.42 -23.51 0.29
C ASP A 135 23.43 -23.83 1.41
N ALA A 136 23.87 -22.83 2.16
CA ALA A 136 24.97 -22.96 3.11
C ALA A 136 24.52 -23.40 4.51
N LEU A 137 23.21 -23.47 4.78
CA LEU A 137 22.62 -23.88 6.06
C LEU A 137 21.80 -25.16 5.90
N GLN A 138 22.07 -26.20 6.71
CA GLN A 138 21.41 -27.50 6.63
C GLN A 138 21.03 -28.02 8.02
N LEU A 139 19.87 -28.68 8.12
CA LEU A 139 19.45 -29.40 9.32
C LEU A 139 19.92 -30.86 9.19
N VAL A 140 20.80 -31.28 10.09
CA VAL A 140 21.21 -32.68 10.20
C VAL A 140 20.26 -33.39 11.16
N VAL A 141 19.69 -34.53 10.74
CA VAL A 141 18.67 -35.28 11.52
C VAL A 141 19.21 -36.61 12.11
N ALA A 142 20.46 -36.98 11.80
CA ALA A 142 21.13 -38.18 12.32
C ALA A 142 21.59 -38.03 13.79
N GLU A 143 22.44 -38.94 14.29
CA GLU A 143 22.91 -39.03 15.71
C GLU A 143 23.41 -37.71 16.33
N ASN A 144 23.75 -36.72 15.48
CA ASN A 144 24.09 -35.36 15.87
C ASN A 144 23.09 -34.33 15.32
N PHE A 145 21.83 -34.45 15.75
CA PHE A 145 20.73 -33.56 15.37
C PHE A 145 21.08 -32.09 15.62
N GLY A 146 20.95 -31.25 14.60
CA GLY A 146 21.15 -29.80 14.73
C GLY A 146 21.44 -29.09 13.42
N TRP A 147 21.37 -27.76 13.47
CA TRP A 147 21.71 -26.90 12.34
C TRP A 147 23.21 -26.80 12.15
N ARG A 148 23.67 -26.97 10.91
CA ARG A 148 25.06 -26.84 10.50
C ARG A 148 25.19 -25.93 9.30
N TYR A 149 26.30 -25.21 9.24
CA TYR A 149 26.66 -24.40 8.09
C TYR A 149 28.11 -24.66 7.67
N ALA A 150 28.42 -24.39 6.41
CA ALA A 150 29.80 -24.47 5.91
C ALA A 150 30.54 -23.15 6.21
N PRO A 151 31.57 -23.13 7.08
CA PRO A 151 32.27 -21.89 7.45
C PRO A 151 32.90 -21.17 6.25
N ALA A 152 33.36 -21.93 5.25
CA ALA A 152 33.93 -21.39 4.01
C ALA A 152 32.90 -20.66 3.12
N LYS A 153 31.60 -20.89 3.33
CA LYS A 153 30.52 -20.22 2.59
C LYS A 153 29.97 -18.98 3.29
N VAL A 154 30.48 -18.63 4.47
CA VAL A 154 30.04 -17.41 5.18
C VAL A 154 30.37 -16.19 4.33
N LEU A 155 29.37 -15.34 4.10
CA LEU A 155 29.57 -14.11 3.34
C LEU A 155 30.53 -13.20 4.10
N ALA A 156 31.45 -12.56 3.38
CA ALA A 156 32.47 -11.66 3.95
C ALA A 156 31.88 -10.28 4.35
N ILE A 157 30.70 -10.30 4.99
CA ILE A 157 29.97 -9.13 5.48
C ILE A 157 29.56 -9.41 6.92
N ALA A 158 30.12 -8.66 7.87
CA ALA A 158 29.69 -8.75 9.26
C ALA A 158 28.25 -8.23 9.40
N PRO A 159 27.38 -8.85 10.22
CA PRO A 159 25.99 -8.42 10.42
C PRO A 159 25.84 -6.94 10.77
N ALA A 160 26.71 -6.42 11.66
CA ALA A 160 26.73 -5.02 12.04
C ALA A 160 27.03 -4.08 10.85
N ARG A 161 27.91 -4.49 9.94
CA ARG A 161 28.27 -3.71 8.73
C ARG A 161 27.16 -3.74 7.69
N PHE A 162 26.45 -4.85 7.57
CA PHE A 162 25.25 -4.93 6.75
C PHE A 162 24.13 -4.03 7.30
N ALA A 163 23.89 -4.06 8.60
CA ALA A 163 22.91 -3.18 9.24
C ALA A 163 23.27 -1.70 9.12
N GLU A 164 24.55 -1.35 9.26
CA GLU A 164 25.06 0.00 8.99
C GLU A 164 24.80 0.43 7.54
N LEU A 165 25.05 -0.44 6.56
CA LEU A 165 24.71 -0.17 5.16
C LEU A 165 23.21 0.08 4.98
N CYS A 166 22.35 -0.78 5.53
CA CYS A 166 20.89 -0.63 5.41
C CYS A 166 20.40 0.68 6.02
N ARG A 167 20.95 1.09 7.17
CA ARG A 167 20.66 2.40 7.79
C ARG A 167 21.11 3.57 6.94
N SER A 168 22.29 3.49 6.33
CA SER A 168 22.79 4.56 5.45
C SER A 168 22.00 4.69 4.15
N LEU A 169 21.36 3.62 3.71
CA LEU A 169 20.61 3.59 2.46
C LEU A 169 19.22 4.21 2.57
N ASP A 170 18.59 4.07 3.75
CA ASP A 170 17.21 4.48 4.02
C ASP A 170 16.26 4.09 2.87
N LEU A 171 16.05 2.77 2.71
CA LEU A 171 15.19 2.21 1.67
C LEU A 171 13.76 2.79 1.71
N GLY A 172 13.29 3.20 2.89
CA GLY A 172 12.00 3.85 3.07
C GLY A 172 11.95 5.20 2.37
N GLN A 173 12.90 6.09 2.68
CA GLN A 173 13.00 7.41 2.04
C GLN A 173 13.28 7.28 0.53
N ALA A 174 14.18 6.38 0.14
CA ALA A 174 14.49 6.13 -1.27
C ALA A 174 13.25 5.67 -2.06
N TYR A 175 12.42 4.80 -1.48
CA TYR A 175 11.19 4.35 -2.11
C TYR A 175 10.11 5.45 -2.16
N GLN A 176 10.01 6.28 -1.13
CA GLN A 176 9.12 7.45 -1.16
C GLN A 176 9.53 8.46 -2.24
N ALA A 177 10.83 8.68 -2.43
CA ALA A 177 11.34 9.51 -3.51
C ALA A 177 10.96 8.92 -4.88
N HIS A 178 11.16 7.62 -5.09
CA HIS A 178 10.73 6.91 -6.30
C HIS A 178 9.22 7.04 -6.55
N PHE A 179 8.40 6.85 -5.51
CA PHE A 179 6.95 7.03 -5.58
C PHE A 179 6.59 8.44 -6.05
N ASN A 180 7.23 9.47 -5.48
CA ASN A 180 6.99 10.85 -5.85
C ASN A 180 7.40 11.14 -7.29
N THR A 181 8.50 10.58 -7.78
CA THR A 181 8.91 10.72 -9.19
C THR A 181 7.86 10.16 -10.16
N VAL A 182 7.12 9.12 -9.79
CA VAL A 182 6.09 8.51 -10.66
C VAL A 182 4.73 9.20 -10.53
N PHE A 183 4.25 9.42 -9.30
CA PHE A 183 2.87 9.85 -9.05
C PHE A 183 2.73 11.33 -8.66
N LYS A 184 3.81 11.98 -8.22
CA LYS A 184 3.83 13.40 -7.85
C LYS A 184 5.01 14.13 -8.49
N PRO A 185 5.21 13.99 -9.82
CA PRO A 185 6.32 14.67 -10.47
C PRO A 185 6.14 16.19 -10.32
N GLN A 186 7.26 16.90 -10.23
CA GLN A 186 7.29 18.36 -10.12
C GLN A 186 7.60 19.04 -11.46
N ASP A 187 7.69 18.25 -12.53
CA ASP A 187 7.91 18.73 -13.90
C ASP A 187 6.59 18.95 -14.65
N GLY A 188 6.68 19.23 -15.95
CA GLY A 188 5.51 19.43 -16.82
C GLY A 188 4.56 18.24 -16.91
N SER A 189 4.94 17.03 -16.46
CA SER A 189 4.07 15.86 -16.49
C SER A 189 3.05 15.83 -15.35
N LYS A 190 3.20 16.67 -14.31
CA LYS A 190 2.31 16.73 -13.12
C LYS A 190 0.82 16.82 -13.47
N ALA A 191 0.47 17.73 -14.38
CA ALA A 191 -0.91 17.92 -14.81
C ALA A 191 -1.46 16.67 -15.51
N TRP A 192 -0.64 16.05 -16.37
CA TRP A 192 -1.02 14.83 -17.08
C TRP A 192 -1.20 13.63 -16.15
N VAL A 193 -0.33 13.45 -15.15
CA VAL A 193 -0.46 12.38 -14.14
C VAL A 193 -1.76 12.54 -13.36
N ARG A 194 -2.03 13.76 -12.88
CA ARG A 194 -3.24 14.08 -12.14
C ARG A 194 -4.50 13.81 -12.98
N GLU A 195 -4.56 14.37 -14.19
CA GLU A 195 -5.71 14.19 -15.08
C GLU A 195 -5.91 12.71 -15.46
N SER A 196 -4.84 11.95 -15.66
CA SER A 196 -4.94 10.51 -15.96
C SER A 196 -5.59 9.73 -14.81
N LEU A 197 -5.24 10.04 -13.57
CA LEU A 197 -5.82 9.41 -12.38
C LEU A 197 -7.27 9.84 -12.16
N GLU A 198 -7.55 11.15 -12.25
CA GLU A 198 -8.90 11.70 -12.07
C GLU A 198 -9.86 11.21 -13.16
N SER A 199 -9.45 11.26 -14.43
CA SER A 199 -10.27 10.75 -15.54
C SER A 199 -10.54 9.25 -15.43
N ASN A 200 -9.59 8.44 -14.97
CA ASN A 200 -9.82 7.02 -14.75
C ASN A 200 -10.91 6.77 -13.70
N ILE A 201 -10.86 7.48 -12.57
CA ILE A 201 -11.90 7.37 -11.52
C ILE A 201 -13.25 7.87 -12.02
N ARG A 202 -13.26 9.01 -12.74
CA ARG A 202 -14.47 9.61 -13.32
C ARG A 202 -15.17 8.66 -14.29
N GLU A 203 -14.41 8.08 -15.21
CA GLU A 203 -14.95 7.16 -16.23
C GLU A 203 -15.34 5.80 -15.63
N GLU A 204 -14.62 5.31 -14.60
CA GLU A 204 -15.05 4.14 -13.83
C GLU A 204 -16.40 4.37 -13.15
N LEU A 205 -16.56 5.50 -12.45
CA LEU A 205 -17.83 5.84 -11.81
C LEU A 205 -18.97 5.95 -12.83
N THR A 206 -18.69 6.54 -14.01
CA THR A 206 -19.65 6.63 -15.12
C THR A 206 -20.11 5.24 -15.57
N VAL A 207 -19.19 4.31 -15.79
CA VAL A 207 -19.50 2.92 -16.17
C VAL A 207 -20.33 2.23 -15.10
N GLN A 208 -19.96 2.38 -13.82
CA GLN A 208 -20.67 1.76 -12.71
C GLN A 208 -22.09 2.34 -12.55
N ALA A 209 -22.29 3.65 -12.74
CA ALA A 209 -23.61 4.27 -12.70
C ALA A 209 -24.54 3.73 -13.80
N HIS A 210 -24.06 3.64 -15.05
CA HIS A 210 -24.82 3.02 -16.13
C HIS A 210 -25.13 1.55 -15.83
N ARG A 211 -24.15 0.78 -15.36
CA ARG A 211 -24.32 -0.63 -15.03
C ARG A 211 -25.35 -0.84 -13.92
N ALA A 212 -25.31 0.00 -12.88
CA ALA A 212 -26.25 -0.07 -11.76
C ALA A 212 -27.68 0.23 -12.23
N MET A 213 -27.88 1.24 -13.09
CA MET A 213 -29.20 1.54 -13.66
C MET A 213 -29.72 0.39 -14.51
N LEU A 214 -28.88 -0.15 -15.41
CA LEU A 214 -29.25 -1.26 -16.28
C LEU A 214 -29.61 -2.54 -15.51
N ARG A 215 -28.99 -2.75 -14.34
CA ARG A 215 -29.31 -3.84 -13.43
C ARG A 215 -30.58 -3.60 -12.58
N GLY A 216 -31.10 -2.39 -12.57
CA GLY A 216 -32.18 -1.98 -11.67
C GLY A 216 -31.75 -1.74 -10.23
N ASP A 217 -30.44 -1.59 -9.97
CA ASP A 217 -29.89 -1.29 -8.64
C ASP A 217 -30.16 0.18 -8.25
N ILE A 218 -30.26 1.07 -9.25
CA ILE A 218 -30.61 2.49 -9.12
C ILE A 218 -31.63 2.92 -10.19
N ALA A 219 -32.36 4.00 -9.92
CA ALA A 219 -33.29 4.61 -10.86
C ALA A 219 -32.57 5.52 -11.88
N ALA A 220 -33.26 5.89 -12.96
CA ALA A 220 -32.68 6.67 -14.06
C ALA A 220 -32.31 8.11 -13.66
N ASP A 221 -33.08 8.71 -12.75
CA ASP A 221 -32.84 10.01 -12.13
C ASP A 221 -31.63 9.95 -11.18
N GLU A 222 -31.51 8.90 -10.39
CA GLU A 222 -30.33 8.65 -9.52
C GLU A 222 -29.05 8.51 -10.36
N ARG A 223 -29.12 7.78 -11.48
CA ARG A 223 -28.01 7.71 -12.44
C ARG A 223 -27.67 9.11 -12.98
N GLN A 224 -28.67 9.90 -13.37
CA GLN A 224 -28.44 11.23 -13.94
C GLN A 224 -27.71 12.13 -12.95
N VAL A 225 -28.11 12.12 -11.67
CA VAL A 225 -27.41 12.84 -10.60
C VAL A 225 -25.93 12.43 -10.53
N LEU A 226 -25.60 11.14 -10.62
CA LEU A 226 -24.21 10.68 -10.60
C LEU A 226 -23.42 11.17 -11.83
N LEU A 227 -24.04 11.21 -13.01
CA LEU A 227 -23.40 11.70 -14.23
C LEU A 227 -23.18 13.21 -14.19
N ASP A 228 -24.12 13.98 -13.64
CA ASP A 228 -24.00 15.42 -13.48
C ASP A 228 -22.85 15.77 -12.51
N LEU A 229 -22.74 15.05 -11.39
CA LEU A 229 -21.64 15.21 -10.43
C LEU A 229 -20.26 14.87 -11.02
N VAL A 230 -20.22 13.94 -11.97
CA VAL A 230 -18.99 13.51 -12.67
C VAL A 230 -18.56 14.55 -13.71
N ALA A 231 -19.53 15.17 -14.40
CA ALA A 231 -19.29 16.17 -15.43
C ALA A 231 -18.95 17.54 -14.84
N GLU A 232 -19.73 18.01 -13.86
CA GLU A 232 -19.66 19.35 -13.29
C GLU A 232 -19.85 19.32 -11.76
N PRO A 233 -18.83 18.87 -10.99
CA PRO A 233 -18.95 18.70 -9.53
C PRO A 233 -19.23 20.00 -8.76
N GLU A 234 -19.00 21.16 -9.37
CA GLU A 234 -19.26 22.48 -8.78
C GLU A 234 -20.68 23.00 -9.02
N VAL A 235 -21.43 22.38 -9.96
CA VAL A 235 -22.81 22.74 -10.20
C VAL A 235 -23.69 22.08 -9.16
N ALA A 236 -24.56 22.89 -8.54
CA ALA A 236 -25.52 22.46 -7.53
C ALA A 236 -26.53 21.45 -8.12
N THR A 237 -26.10 20.20 -8.23
CA THR A 237 -26.92 19.08 -8.68
C THR A 237 -28.01 18.87 -7.64
N LYS A 238 -29.26 18.74 -8.11
CA LYS A 238 -30.41 18.49 -7.24
C LYS A 238 -30.88 17.06 -7.40
N TRP A 239 -31.20 16.42 -6.29
CA TRP A 239 -31.88 15.14 -6.25
C TRP A 239 -33.19 15.30 -5.49
N ASN A 240 -34.33 14.97 -6.13
CA ASN A 240 -35.67 15.19 -5.57
C ASN A 240 -35.91 16.63 -5.06
N GLY A 241 -35.37 17.62 -5.78
CA GLY A 241 -35.46 19.04 -5.42
C GLY A 241 -34.53 19.50 -4.29
N GLN A 242 -33.78 18.58 -3.66
CA GLN A 242 -32.79 18.89 -2.62
C GLN A 242 -31.38 18.99 -3.24
N PRO A 243 -30.54 19.95 -2.79
CA PRO A 243 -29.16 20.02 -3.25
C PRO A 243 -28.37 18.80 -2.77
N VAL A 244 -27.56 18.23 -3.67
CA VAL A 244 -26.63 17.14 -3.35
C VAL A 244 -25.33 17.73 -2.83
N VAL A 245 -24.83 17.18 -1.72
CA VAL A 245 -23.56 17.61 -1.10
C VAL A 245 -22.57 16.45 -1.16
N ILE A 246 -21.38 16.72 -1.69
CA ILE A 246 -20.27 15.76 -1.68
C ILE A 246 -19.48 15.96 -0.39
N SER A 247 -19.36 14.90 0.41
CA SER A 247 -18.60 14.89 1.66
C SER A 247 -17.54 13.80 1.61
N SER A 248 -16.39 14.05 2.24
CA SER A 248 -15.41 12.99 2.45
C SER A 248 -15.92 12.01 3.50
N LEU A 249 -15.77 10.70 3.23
CA LEU A 249 -16.11 9.69 4.22
C LEU A 249 -15.04 9.68 5.31
N GLN A 250 -15.44 10.04 6.53
CA GLN A 250 -14.60 9.93 7.71
C GLN A 250 -15.14 8.80 8.58
N ALA A 251 -14.39 7.70 8.68
CA ALA A 251 -14.67 6.62 9.61
C ALA A 251 -13.74 6.75 10.82
N LEU A 252 -14.32 6.77 12.03
CA LEU A 252 -13.62 6.97 13.30
C LEU A 252 -12.58 5.88 13.59
N ALA A 253 -11.37 6.30 13.93
CA ALA A 253 -10.37 5.53 14.68
C ALA A 253 -10.94 5.12 16.07
N PRO A 254 -10.38 4.10 16.76
CA PRO A 254 -11.07 3.42 17.85
C PRO A 254 -11.26 4.32 19.08
N GLY A 255 -12.52 4.64 19.38
CA GLY A 255 -12.94 5.49 20.49
C GLY A 255 -14.30 6.14 20.19
N SER A 256 -15.36 5.34 20.19
CA SER A 256 -16.70 5.70 19.72
C SER A 256 -17.31 6.90 20.45
N ARG A 257 -17.53 8.00 19.72
CA ARG A 257 -18.74 8.83 19.83
C ARG A 257 -19.33 9.00 18.44
N THR A 258 -20.55 8.51 18.29
CA THR A 258 -21.34 8.50 17.06
C THR A 258 -21.56 9.93 16.59
N VAL A 259 -21.07 10.29 15.40
CA VAL A 259 -21.45 11.53 14.72
C VAL A 259 -22.79 11.28 14.05
N THR A 260 -23.79 12.04 14.46
CA THR A 260 -25.16 12.04 13.93
C THR A 260 -25.14 12.27 12.41
N PRO A 261 -25.85 11.45 11.60
CA PRO A 261 -25.90 11.69 10.16
C PRO A 261 -26.67 12.99 9.89
N CYS A 262 -26.09 13.85 9.04
CA CYS A 262 -26.81 14.93 8.39
C CYS A 262 -28.08 14.35 7.74
N ARG A 263 -29.18 15.08 7.95
CA ARG A 263 -30.55 14.73 7.62
C ARG A 263 -30.77 14.77 6.10
N ALA A 264 -30.20 13.81 5.37
CA ALA A 264 -30.47 13.52 3.96
C ALA A 264 -30.35 12.03 3.63
N CYS A 265 -30.39 11.14 4.63
CA CYS A 265 -30.62 9.71 4.42
C CYS A 265 -32.12 9.43 4.40
N ALA A 266 -32.79 9.79 3.30
CA ALA A 266 -34.10 9.24 3.00
C ALA A 266 -34.00 8.51 1.66
N SER A 267 -34.04 7.17 1.74
CA SER A 267 -34.24 6.24 0.63
C SER A 267 -33.11 6.07 -0.39
N PHE A 268 -31.94 5.59 0.04
CA PHE A 268 -31.18 4.68 -0.82
C PHE A 268 -31.54 3.24 -0.45
N LYS A 269 -32.02 2.45 -1.41
CA LYS A 269 -32.18 0.99 -1.24
C LYS A 269 -30.83 0.39 -0.81
N PRO A 270 -30.81 -0.71 -0.02
CA PRO A 270 -29.60 -1.30 0.56
C PRO A 270 -28.57 -1.85 -0.46
N ALA A 271 -28.79 -1.67 -1.77
CA ALA A 271 -27.93 -2.17 -2.85
C ALA A 271 -26.66 -1.33 -3.10
N LEU A 272 -26.58 -0.05 -2.69
CA LEU A 272 -25.39 0.79 -2.95
C LEU A 272 -24.24 0.68 -1.93
N ARG A 273 -24.42 -0.05 -0.83
CA ARG A 273 -23.37 -0.21 0.19
C ARG A 273 -22.03 -0.81 -0.29
N PRO A 274 -21.95 -1.71 -1.28
CA PRO A 274 -20.67 -2.27 -1.72
C PRO A 274 -19.95 -1.46 -2.81
N MET A 275 -20.62 -0.54 -3.53
CA MET A 275 -20.00 0.17 -4.67
C MET A 275 -19.06 1.30 -4.23
N LEU A 276 -19.35 1.99 -3.12
CA LEU A 276 -18.51 3.06 -2.58
C LEU A 276 -17.28 2.55 -1.80
N LEU A 277 -17.30 1.30 -1.31
CA LEU A 277 -16.17 0.72 -0.56
C LEU A 277 -15.08 0.11 -1.46
N ALA A 278 -15.42 -0.32 -2.67
CA ALA A 278 -14.49 -1.09 -3.52
C ALA A 278 -13.34 -0.25 -4.12
N SER A 279 -13.50 1.09 -4.21
CA SER A 279 -12.46 1.98 -4.74
C SER A 279 -11.42 2.40 -3.70
N PHE A 280 -11.58 1.99 -2.43
CA PHE A 280 -10.75 2.41 -1.28
C PHE A 280 -10.20 1.21 -0.50
N THR A 281 -9.61 0.22 -1.17
CA THR A 281 -8.81 -0.81 -0.50
C THR A 281 -7.41 -0.90 -1.10
N CYS A 282 -6.64 0.20 -0.99
CA CYS A 282 -5.19 0.12 -0.97
C CYS A 282 -4.76 0.03 0.51
N GLN A 283 -4.91 -1.15 1.12
CA GLN A 283 -4.45 -1.41 2.48
C GLN A 283 -2.93 -1.55 2.49
N VAL A 284 -2.24 -0.46 2.82
CA VAL A 284 -0.94 -0.54 3.49
C VAL A 284 -1.23 -0.93 4.94
N SER A 285 -0.98 -2.18 5.29
CA SER A 285 -1.07 -2.68 6.66
C SER A 285 -0.05 -1.97 7.56
N PRO A 286 -0.45 -1.40 8.72
CA PRO A 286 0.49 -1.02 9.76
C PRO A 286 0.96 -2.28 10.52
N ILE A 287 2.27 -2.42 10.65
CA ILE A 287 2.95 -3.44 11.47
C ILE A 287 2.55 -3.24 12.95
N PRO A 288 2.08 -4.27 13.68
CA PRO A 288 1.67 -4.11 15.08
C PRO A 288 2.90 -4.03 16.00
N ARG A 289 3.07 -2.90 16.70
CA ARG A 289 3.98 -2.83 17.86
C ARG A 289 3.32 -3.50 19.06
N SER A 290 4.02 -4.48 19.61
CA SER A 290 3.66 -5.24 20.82
C SER A 290 3.50 -4.35 22.06
N ARG A 291 2.42 -4.57 22.81
CA ARG A 291 2.18 -4.07 24.18
C ARG A 291 3.16 -4.69 25.19
N PRO A 292 3.39 -4.01 26.33
CA PRO A 292 3.44 -4.68 27.63
C PRO A 292 2.16 -4.40 28.46
N THR A 293 1.84 -5.37 29.31
CA THR A 293 0.68 -5.54 30.20
C THR A 293 0.69 -4.64 31.46
N PRO A 294 -0.42 -4.57 32.24
CA PRO A 294 -0.80 -3.41 33.06
C PRO A 294 -0.39 -3.50 34.53
N VAL A 295 -0.33 -2.34 35.20
CA VAL A 295 -0.41 -2.23 36.67
C VAL A 295 -1.54 -1.26 37.03
N SER A 296 -2.25 -1.60 38.10
CA SER A 296 -3.60 -1.20 38.47
C SER A 296 -3.74 0.07 39.30
N LEU A 297 -4.88 0.74 39.08
CA LEU A 297 -5.79 1.41 40.04
C LEU A 297 -5.29 2.60 40.87
N SER A 298 -5.84 3.80 40.58
CA SER A 298 -6.84 4.49 41.43
C SER A 298 -7.19 5.88 40.87
N SER A 299 -8.47 6.17 40.68
CA SER A 299 -9.06 7.51 40.41
C SER A 299 -9.62 8.10 41.73
N PRO A 300 -10.36 9.24 41.75
CA PRO A 300 -10.39 10.44 40.89
C PRO A 300 -10.41 11.78 41.69
N THR A 301 -10.03 12.92 41.12
CA THR A 301 -10.71 14.22 41.42
C THR A 301 -10.49 15.28 40.30
N THR A 302 -11.57 15.55 39.57
CA THR A 302 -12.18 16.82 39.12
C THR A 302 -11.37 18.08 38.75
N CYS A 303 -11.72 18.60 37.56
CA CYS A 303 -11.88 20.01 37.11
C CYS A 303 -10.75 20.79 36.39
N ALA A 304 -11.06 21.05 35.10
CA ALA A 304 -11.22 22.37 34.47
C ALA A 304 -10.06 23.02 33.69
N SER A 305 -10.39 23.27 32.42
CA SER A 305 -10.11 24.45 31.57
C SER A 305 -8.72 24.73 31.01
N ASP A 306 -8.78 24.97 29.70
CA ASP A 306 -8.04 25.92 28.86
C ASP A 306 -6.83 25.49 28.02
N CYS A 307 -7.04 25.75 26.73
CA CYS A 307 -6.17 25.68 25.59
C CYS A 307 -4.92 26.57 25.71
N GLY A 308 -3.85 26.15 25.02
CA GLY A 308 -3.20 27.05 24.08
C GLY A 308 -1.72 27.32 24.29
N ALA A 309 -0.95 26.92 23.27
CA ALA A 309 0.43 27.28 22.97
C ALA A 309 1.50 26.66 23.86
N TRP A 310 2.60 26.23 23.24
CA TRP A 310 3.95 26.70 23.50
C TRP A 310 4.86 26.06 22.44
N GLY A 311 5.39 26.93 21.57
CA GLY A 311 6.27 26.57 20.48
C GLY A 311 7.71 26.36 20.90
N MET A 312 8.38 25.54 20.10
CA MET A 312 9.80 25.54 19.71
C MET A 312 10.77 26.41 20.53
N ARG A 313 11.74 25.75 21.18
CA ARG A 313 13.07 26.34 21.43
C ARG A 313 14.13 25.59 20.64
N THR A 314 14.68 26.30 19.68
CA THR A 314 15.89 26.01 18.89
C THR A 314 17.13 26.28 19.74
N ILE A 315 18.14 25.39 19.70
CA ILE A 315 19.47 25.62 20.28
C ILE A 315 20.53 25.48 19.17
N LEU A 316 21.11 26.61 18.78
CA LEU A 316 22.46 26.84 18.25
C LEU A 316 23.10 27.81 19.28
N GLY A 317 24.35 27.80 19.72
CA GLY A 317 25.63 27.26 19.26
C GLY A 317 26.70 28.33 19.60
N GLY A 318 27.80 27.97 20.28
CA GLY A 318 28.98 28.81 20.58
C GLY A 318 28.83 29.73 21.81
N SER A 319 29.80 29.95 22.70
CA SER A 319 31.27 29.89 22.61
C SER A 319 31.91 29.93 24.02
N SER A 320 33.12 29.35 24.14
CA SER A 320 34.01 29.30 25.32
C SER A 320 34.60 30.70 25.69
N PRO A 321 35.24 30.94 26.86
CA PRO A 321 36.52 30.32 27.25
C PRO A 321 36.68 29.86 28.73
N ARG A 322 37.70 29.00 28.91
CA ARG A 322 38.36 28.43 30.11
C ARG A 322 38.91 29.50 31.09
N PRO A 323 39.29 29.20 32.37
CA PRO A 323 40.46 28.35 32.68
C PRO A 323 40.46 27.50 34.00
N THR A 324 41.40 26.53 34.05
CA THR A 324 42.12 25.91 35.22
C THR A 324 41.30 25.27 36.35
N ASP A 325 41.55 24.03 36.81
CA ASP A 325 42.81 23.54 37.39
C ASP A 325 42.86 21.99 37.54
N ARG A 326 44.05 21.50 37.86
CA ARG A 326 44.66 20.15 37.88
C ARG A 326 44.03 19.00 38.71
N ARG A 327 44.60 17.80 38.42
CA ARG A 327 44.77 16.53 39.20
C ARG A 327 43.82 15.40 38.79
N SER A 328 44.25 14.38 38.03
CA SER A 328 45.10 13.21 38.38
C SER A 328 44.57 12.33 39.51
N CYS A 329 44.10 11.12 39.18
CA CYS A 329 44.59 9.85 39.73
C CYS A 329 43.88 8.66 39.03
N ASN A 330 44.68 7.80 38.42
CA ASN A 330 44.33 6.41 38.11
C ASN A 330 44.53 5.57 39.38
N ALA A 331 43.62 4.63 39.61
CA ALA A 331 43.89 3.23 39.97
C ALA A 331 42.60 2.45 39.69
#